data_AF-W2CTC0-F1
#
_entry.id   AF-W2CTC0-F1
#
_cell.length_a   1.000
_cell.length_b   1.000
_cell.length_c   1.000
_cell.angle_alpha   90.00
_cell.angle_beta   90.00
_cell.angle_gamma   90.00
#
_symmetry.space_group_name_H-M   'P 1'
#
loop_
_entity.id
_entity.type
_entity.pdbx_description
1 polymer ?
#
loop_
_entity_poly.entity_id
_entity_poly.type
_entity_poly.pdbx_seq_one_letter_code
_entity_poly.pdbx_strand_id
1 'polypeptide(L)'
;SKSVVRERAGAIRRAIADVMQTSPDRAKFIDRMRERGIETVTRINAAGRLYGITFIDDANGIAVNGSRLGKGFAANVFNAYFAGGANPFIDEGWPKEKEERAAVVEELTECPNDMPPTEIDLSLQVHGADLRELAFQRRLRNRARVRLRRKSR
;
A
#
# COMPACT_ATOMS: atom_id res chain seq x y z
N SER A 1 -18.97 -5.52 -6.42
CA SER A 1 -17.78 -5.82 -7.25
C SER A 1 -16.57 -5.05 -6.73
N LYS A 2 -15.36 -5.64 -6.78
CA LYS A 2 -14.11 -5.04 -6.23
C LYS A 2 -13.82 -3.60 -6.73
N SER A 3 -14.34 -3.23 -7.90
CA SER A 3 -14.23 -1.88 -8.49
C SER A 3 -14.89 -0.77 -7.65
N VAL A 4 -16.09 -1.01 -7.13
CA VAL A 4 -16.86 -0.02 -6.33
C VAL A 4 -16.11 0.34 -5.05
N VAL A 5 -15.51 -0.67 -4.40
CA VAL A 5 -14.70 -0.47 -3.18
C VAL A 5 -13.46 0.37 -3.49
N ARG A 6 -12.82 0.18 -4.65
CA ARG A 6 -11.65 0.96 -5.07
C ARG A 6 -12.01 2.42 -5.35
N GLU A 7 -13.13 2.66 -6.03
CA GLU A 7 -13.61 4.03 -6.31
C GLU A 7 -13.92 4.78 -5.00
N ARG A 8 -14.64 4.12 -4.09
CA ARG A 8 -14.99 4.69 -2.80
C ARG A 8 -13.78 4.88 -1.89
N ALA A 9 -12.79 3.99 -1.94
CA ALA A 9 -11.50 4.24 -1.30
C ALA A 9 -10.83 5.52 -1.80
N GLY A 10 -10.96 5.86 -3.09
CA GLY A 10 -10.53 7.15 -3.63
C GLY A 10 -11.28 8.35 -3.03
N ALA A 11 -12.60 8.24 -2.87
CA ALA A 11 -13.41 9.28 -2.23
C ALA A 11 -13.06 9.47 -0.75
N ILE A 12 -12.88 8.39 0.00
CA ILE A 12 -12.46 8.42 1.40
C ILE A 12 -11.08 9.09 1.54
N ARG A 13 -10.11 8.75 0.68
CA ARG A 13 -8.79 9.41 0.67
C ARG A 13 -8.88 10.92 0.49
N ARG A 14 -9.71 11.39 -0.45
CA ARG A 14 -9.93 12.83 -0.67
C ARG A 14 -10.57 13.49 0.54
N ALA A 15 -11.61 12.87 1.12
CA ALA A 15 -12.26 13.39 2.32
C ALA A 15 -11.27 13.53 3.49
N ILE A 16 -10.43 12.51 3.73
CA ILE A 16 -9.37 12.57 4.74
C ILE A 16 -8.41 13.72 4.45
N ALA A 17 -7.90 13.81 3.23
CA ALA A 17 -6.93 14.85 2.87
C ALA A 17 -7.51 16.25 3.08
N ASP A 18 -8.74 16.50 2.63
CA ASP A 18 -9.44 17.78 2.80
C ASP A 18 -9.60 18.16 4.27
N VAL A 19 -10.05 17.21 5.10
CA VAL A 19 -10.25 17.45 6.54
C VAL A 19 -8.90 17.75 7.20
N MET A 20 -7.86 17.00 6.84
CA MET A 20 -6.52 17.16 7.41
C MET A 20 -5.82 18.46 7.00
N GLN A 21 -6.23 19.14 5.92
CA GLN A 21 -5.66 20.45 5.56
C GLN A 21 -5.80 21.51 6.66
N THR A 22 -6.83 21.37 7.49
CA THR A 22 -7.10 22.31 8.58
C THR A 22 -6.41 21.94 9.90
N SER A 23 -5.60 20.88 9.91
CA SER A 23 -4.95 20.33 11.11
C SER A 23 -5.89 20.15 12.30
N PRO A 24 -6.96 19.35 12.17
CA PRO A 24 -7.90 19.12 13.25
C PRO A 24 -7.30 18.22 14.35
N ASP A 25 -7.67 18.49 15.60
CA ASP A 25 -7.50 17.49 16.66
C ASP A 25 -8.35 16.23 16.37
N ARG A 26 -8.12 15.15 17.14
CA ARG A 26 -8.78 13.86 16.90
C ARG A 26 -10.31 13.95 16.95
N ALA A 27 -10.88 14.72 17.88
CA ALA A 27 -12.33 14.84 18.01
C ALA A 27 -12.91 15.56 16.79
N LYS A 28 -12.33 16.71 16.43
CA LYS A 28 -12.73 17.47 15.23
C LYS A 28 -12.55 16.68 13.95
N PHE A 29 -11.51 15.85 13.84
CA PHE A 29 -11.31 14.98 12.69
C PHE A 29 -12.48 14.01 12.53
N ILE A 30 -12.88 13.33 13.61
CA ILE A 30 -13.99 12.37 13.61
C ILE A 30 -15.31 13.10 13.27
N ASP A 31 -15.56 14.25 13.87
CA ASP A 31 -16.77 15.03 13.63
C ASP A 31 -16.87 15.48 12.17
N ARG A 32 -15.79 16.01 11.59
CA ARG A 32 -15.77 16.46 10.18
C ARG A 32 -15.81 15.31 9.18
N MET A 33 -15.26 14.15 9.51
CA MET A 33 -15.43 12.95 8.70
C MET A 33 -16.90 12.51 8.71
N ARG A 34 -17.56 12.57 9.88
CA ARG A 34 -18.99 12.26 10.02
C ARG A 34 -19.88 13.23 9.24
N GLU A 35 -19.56 14.52 9.22
CA GLU A 35 -20.23 15.52 8.37
C GLU A 35 -20.15 15.16 6.88
N ARG A 36 -19.08 14.47 6.47
CA ARG A 36 -18.90 13.95 5.10
C ARG A 36 -19.54 12.58 4.87
N GLY A 37 -20.33 12.08 5.83
CA GLY A 37 -21.00 10.78 5.76
C GLY A 37 -20.06 9.59 5.99
N ILE A 38 -18.89 9.81 6.59
CA ILE A 38 -17.89 8.77 6.85
C ILE A 38 -17.66 8.66 8.37
N GLU A 39 -18.14 7.58 8.97
CA GLU A 39 -17.82 7.27 10.37
C GLU A 39 -16.37 6.80 10.49
N THR A 40 -15.67 7.27 11.53
CA THR A 40 -14.29 6.90 11.80
C THR A 40 -14.18 6.12 13.10
N VAL A 41 -13.85 4.83 12.99
CA VAL A 41 -13.62 3.94 14.13
C VAL A 41 -12.13 3.86 14.41
N THR A 42 -11.73 4.25 15.63
CA THR A 42 -10.34 4.20 16.09
C THR A 42 -10.19 3.14 17.17
N ARG A 43 -9.11 2.35 17.09
CA ARG A 43 -8.76 1.32 18.09
C ARG A 43 -7.48 1.71 18.80
N ILE A 44 -7.55 1.78 20.13
CA ILE A 44 -6.47 2.20 21.01
C ILE A 44 -6.12 1.07 21.96
N ASN A 45 -4.83 0.84 22.18
CA ASN A 45 -4.35 -0.16 23.13
C ASN A 45 -4.22 0.43 24.55
N ALA A 46 -3.86 -0.40 25.53
CA ALA A 46 -3.70 0.03 26.93
C ALA A 46 -2.64 1.13 27.13
N ALA A 47 -1.67 1.26 26.23
CA ALA A 47 -0.63 2.29 26.27
C ALA A 47 -1.07 3.61 25.59
N GLY A 48 -2.35 3.73 25.19
CA GLY A 48 -2.87 4.93 24.52
C GLY A 48 -2.50 5.03 23.03
N ARG A 49 -1.83 4.02 22.45
CA ARG A 49 -1.46 4.04 21.03
C ARG A 49 -2.66 3.66 20.16
N LEU A 50 -2.94 4.51 19.18
CA LEU A 50 -3.86 4.20 18.08
C LEU A 50 -3.18 3.19 17.16
N TYR A 51 -3.66 1.95 17.17
CA TYR A 51 -3.10 0.86 16.37
C TYR A 51 -3.99 0.46 15.18
N GLY A 52 -5.26 0.88 15.20
CA GLY A 52 -6.20 0.65 14.11
C GLY A 52 -7.07 1.87 13.84
N ILE A 53 -7.32 2.14 12.56
CA ILE A 53 -8.31 3.11 12.11
C ILE A 53 -9.08 2.50 10.94
N THR A 54 -10.41 2.63 10.98
CA THR A 54 -11.33 2.14 9.97
C THR A 54 -12.30 3.26 9.61
N PHE A 55 -12.53 3.45 8.32
CA PHE A 55 -13.47 4.44 7.77
C PHE A 55 -14.68 3.70 7.21
N ILE A 56 -15.87 4.11 7.63
CA ILE A 56 -17.13 3.47 7.28
C ILE A 56 -17.98 4.49 6.54
N ASP A 57 -18.30 4.18 5.29
CA ASP A 57 -19.24 4.90 4.46
C ASP A 57 -20.58 4.16 4.53
N ASP A 58 -21.45 4.61 5.43
CA ASP A 58 -22.75 3.98 5.69
C ASP A 58 -23.67 4.03 4.47
N ALA A 59 -23.62 5.13 3.72
CA ALA A 59 -24.44 5.33 2.52
C ALA A 59 -24.15 4.26 1.45
N ASN A 60 -22.91 3.76 1.40
CA ASN A 60 -22.49 2.74 0.44
C ASN A 60 -22.26 1.36 1.07
N GLY A 61 -22.42 1.22 2.40
CA GLY A 61 -22.16 -0.02 3.13
C GLY A 61 -20.71 -0.49 3.04
N ILE A 62 -19.75 0.44 2.99
CA ILE A 62 -18.33 0.14 2.76
C ILE A 62 -17.51 0.50 4.00
N ALA A 63 -16.77 -0.48 4.53
CA ALA A 63 -15.79 -0.27 5.58
C ALA A 63 -14.36 -0.54 5.05
N VAL A 64 -13.46 0.42 5.20
CA VAL A 64 -12.07 0.32 4.75
C VAL A 64 -11.12 0.66 5.87
N ASN A 65 -10.19 -0.25 6.17
CA ASN A 65 -9.09 0.02 7.09
C ASN A 65 -8.14 1.05 6.49
N GLY A 66 -7.61 1.95 7.31
CA GLY A 66 -6.69 3.00 6.85
C GLY A 66 -5.48 2.46 6.09
N SER A 67 -4.91 1.33 6.54
CA SER A 67 -3.79 0.67 5.84
C SER A 67 -4.13 0.17 4.43
N ARG A 68 -5.41 -0.04 4.11
CA ARG A 68 -5.88 -0.41 2.76
C ARG A 68 -6.08 0.81 1.85
N LEU A 69 -6.11 2.01 2.41
CA LEU A 69 -6.14 3.25 1.64
C LEU A 69 -4.73 3.70 1.22
N GLY A 70 -3.67 3.11 1.79
CA GLY A 70 -2.28 3.41 1.49
C GLY A 70 -1.47 3.69 2.75
N LYS A 71 -0.13 3.76 2.60
CA LYS A 71 0.77 3.93 3.76
C LYS A 71 0.55 5.24 4.51
N GLY A 72 0.21 6.32 3.79
CA GLY A 72 -0.13 7.62 4.38
C GLY A 72 -1.41 7.61 5.23
N PHE A 73 -2.29 6.64 5.01
CA PHE A 73 -3.58 6.56 5.72
C PHE A 73 -3.55 5.52 6.85
N ALA A 74 -2.39 4.95 7.16
CA ALA A 74 -2.24 3.96 8.22
C ALA A 74 -2.44 4.58 9.61
N ALA A 75 -2.90 3.76 10.55
CA ALA A 75 -3.09 4.13 11.96
C ALA A 75 -1.87 4.83 12.58
N ASN A 76 -0.65 4.38 12.26
CA ASN A 76 0.58 4.97 12.78
C ASN A 76 0.76 6.45 12.39
N VAL A 77 0.31 6.85 11.20
CA VAL A 77 0.41 8.24 10.73
C VAL A 77 -0.47 9.14 11.57
N PHE A 78 -1.74 8.74 11.73
CA PHE A 78 -2.69 9.44 12.59
C PHE A 78 -2.24 9.45 14.06
N ASN A 79 -1.69 8.34 14.56
CA ASN A 79 -1.16 8.27 15.91
C ASN A 79 -0.04 9.29 16.14
N ALA A 80 0.93 9.37 15.22
CA ALA A 80 2.04 10.32 15.32
C ALA A 80 1.54 11.77 15.28
N TYR A 81 0.61 12.07 14.36
CA TYR A 81 0.01 13.38 14.23
C TYR A 81 -0.77 13.79 15.51
N PHE A 82 -1.71 12.95 15.97
CA PHE A 82 -2.51 13.27 17.16
C PHE A 82 -1.71 13.28 18.47
N ALA A 83 -0.51 12.68 18.48
CA ALA A 83 0.44 12.79 19.59
C ALA A 83 1.27 14.09 19.56
N GLY A 84 0.96 15.05 18.68
CA GLY A 84 1.65 16.34 18.55
C GLY A 84 2.76 16.36 17.48
N GLY A 85 2.85 15.32 16.65
CA GLY A 85 3.74 15.30 15.49
C GLY A 85 3.30 16.24 14.37
N ALA A 86 4.18 16.46 13.39
CA ALA A 86 3.87 17.24 12.19
C ALA A 86 2.70 16.62 11.41
N ASN A 87 1.82 17.47 10.87
CA ASN A 87 0.72 17.03 10.01
C ASN A 87 1.25 16.71 8.62
N PRO A 88 1.27 15.43 8.20
CA PRO A 88 1.92 15.07 6.95
C PRO A 88 1.06 15.40 5.72
N PHE A 89 -0.19 15.87 5.90
CA PHE A 89 -1.11 16.20 4.81
C PHE A 89 -0.99 17.66 4.31
N ILE A 90 -0.19 18.52 4.98
CA ILE A 90 -0.02 19.94 4.60
C ILE A 90 1.11 20.13 3.58
N ASP A 91 2.19 19.34 3.67
CA ASP A 91 3.31 19.47 2.74
C ASP A 91 2.90 19.04 1.33
N GLU A 92 3.29 19.83 0.32
CA GLU A 92 3.00 19.63 -1.11
C GLU A 92 3.50 18.28 -1.69
N GLY A 93 4.24 17.50 -0.88
CA GLY A 93 4.74 16.17 -1.19
C GLY A 93 3.85 15.00 -0.76
N TRP A 94 2.63 15.23 -0.25
CA TRP A 94 1.66 14.13 -0.04
C TRP A 94 1.42 13.41 -1.38
N PRO A 95 1.43 12.06 -1.45
CA PRO A 95 1.45 11.34 -2.71
C PRO A 95 0.11 11.50 -3.43
N LYS A 96 -0.01 12.61 -4.16
CA LYS A 96 -0.85 12.71 -5.32
C LYS A 96 -0.32 11.63 -6.27
N GLU A 97 -1.12 10.60 -6.50
CA GLU A 97 -1.14 9.82 -7.75
C GLU A 97 -0.11 8.69 -7.96
N LYS A 98 1.01 8.60 -7.23
CA LYS A 98 2.01 7.52 -7.47
C LYS A 98 1.64 6.12 -6.94
N GLU A 99 0.74 6.00 -5.95
CA GLU A 99 0.47 4.71 -5.28
C GLU A 99 -0.57 3.84 -6.00
N GLU A 100 -1.44 4.42 -6.85
CA GLU A 100 -2.36 3.62 -7.68
C GLU A 100 -1.65 2.82 -8.78
N ARG A 101 -0.47 3.29 -9.23
CA ARG A 101 0.40 2.51 -10.13
C ARG A 101 1.17 1.41 -9.39
N ALA A 102 1.38 1.56 -8.07
CA ALA A 102 2.05 0.54 -7.26
C ALA A 102 1.10 -0.61 -6.89
N ALA A 103 -0.17 -0.34 -6.59
CA ALA A 103 -1.16 -1.38 -6.24
C ALA A 103 -1.55 -2.29 -7.43
N VAL A 104 -1.43 -1.81 -8.68
CA VAL A 104 -1.56 -2.68 -9.88
C VAL A 104 -0.33 -3.58 -10.07
N VAL A 105 0.81 -3.18 -9.52
CA VAL A 105 2.07 -3.94 -9.57
C VAL A 105 2.22 -4.90 -8.36
N GLU A 106 1.47 -4.67 -7.30
CA GLU A 106 1.47 -5.47 -6.06
C GLU A 106 0.46 -6.64 -6.06
N GLU A 107 -0.03 -7.09 -7.24
CA GLU A 107 -0.52 -8.47 -7.43
C GLU A 107 0.55 -9.36 -8.11
N LEU A 108 1.72 -8.80 -8.44
CA LEU A 108 2.76 -9.52 -9.18
C LEU A 108 4.18 -9.40 -8.61
N THR A 109 4.35 -8.92 -7.38
CA THR A 109 5.72 -8.72 -6.85
C THR A 109 5.89 -9.23 -5.43
N GLU A 110 6.06 -10.56 -5.30
CA GLU A 110 6.95 -11.11 -4.26
C GLU A 110 8.38 -10.62 -4.58
N CYS A 111 8.89 -9.70 -3.77
CA CYS A 111 10.27 -9.21 -3.76
C CYS A 111 11.27 -10.39 -3.58
N PRO A 112 12.57 -10.32 -4.00
CA PRO A 112 13.47 -9.19 -3.68
C PRO A 112 14.63 -8.87 -4.65
N ASN A 113 15.17 -7.66 -4.42
CA ASN A 113 16.42 -7.04 -4.88
C ASN A 113 17.58 -7.96 -5.33
N ASP A 114 18.21 -7.63 -6.46
CA ASP A 114 19.65 -7.33 -6.60
C ASP A 114 20.07 -7.08 -8.07
N MET A 115 20.87 -6.02 -8.29
CA MET A 115 21.74 -5.67 -9.45
C MET A 115 21.19 -4.89 -10.68
N PRO A 116 22.02 -4.00 -11.29
CA PRO A 116 21.63 -3.00 -12.30
C PRO A 116 21.67 -3.54 -13.75
N PRO A 117 21.08 -2.83 -14.73
CA PRO A 117 21.20 -3.22 -16.13
C PRO A 117 22.52 -2.64 -16.68
N THR A 118 23.48 -3.52 -16.98
CA THR A 118 24.42 -3.24 -18.07
C THR A 118 23.88 -3.92 -19.31
N GLU A 119 23.51 -3.09 -20.26
CA GLU A 119 23.08 -3.44 -21.60
C GLU A 119 24.20 -4.10 -22.41
N ILE A 120 23.79 -4.59 -23.58
CA ILE A 120 24.55 -5.03 -24.74
C ILE A 120 24.78 -6.56 -24.79
N ASP A 121 24.06 -7.27 -25.67
CA ASP A 121 24.58 -7.55 -27.02
C ASP A 121 23.53 -8.27 -27.89
N LEU A 122 23.63 -8.03 -29.19
CA LEU A 122 22.74 -8.34 -30.29
C LEU A 122 22.48 -9.85 -30.48
N SER A 123 21.26 -10.21 -30.89
CA SER A 123 21.00 -10.88 -32.19
C SER A 123 19.62 -11.53 -32.24
N LEU A 124 18.92 -11.19 -33.32
CA LEU A 124 17.73 -11.84 -33.85
C LEU A 124 17.88 -13.36 -33.96
N GLN A 125 16.87 -14.14 -33.53
CA GLN A 125 15.95 -14.87 -34.41
C GLN A 125 15.20 -15.99 -33.66
N VAL A 126 13.87 -15.97 -33.86
CA VAL A 126 13.07 -17.16 -34.19
C VAL A 126 12.57 -18.09 -33.05
N HIS A 127 11.23 -18.15 -33.04
CA HIS A 127 10.28 -19.07 -32.41
C HIS A 127 9.93 -18.85 -30.92
N GLY A 128 8.62 -18.74 -30.69
CA GLY A 128 7.99 -18.36 -29.43
C GLY A 128 8.42 -19.25 -28.26
N ALA A 129 9.04 -18.62 -27.27
CA ALA A 129 9.37 -19.26 -26.02
C ALA A 129 8.12 -19.31 -25.14
N ASP A 130 7.51 -20.49 -25.09
CA ASP A 130 6.40 -20.82 -24.20
C ASP A 130 6.82 -20.55 -22.74
N LEU A 131 6.12 -19.65 -22.04
CA LEU A 131 6.46 -19.16 -20.68
C LEU A 131 6.70 -20.30 -19.68
N ARG A 132 6.12 -21.46 -19.96
CA ARG A 132 6.22 -22.69 -19.17
C ARG A 132 7.60 -23.35 -19.23
N GLU A 133 8.27 -23.31 -20.37
CA GLU A 133 9.59 -23.93 -20.60
C GLU A 133 10.70 -23.12 -19.89
N LEU A 134 10.58 -21.79 -19.90
CA LEU A 134 11.54 -20.87 -19.26
C LEU A 134 11.52 -21.02 -17.72
N ALA A 135 10.33 -21.26 -17.14
CA ALA A 135 10.19 -21.57 -15.72
C ALA A 135 10.83 -22.92 -15.34
N PHE A 136 10.75 -23.92 -16.22
CA PHE A 136 11.34 -25.24 -16.00
C PHE A 136 12.88 -25.18 -15.98
N GLN A 137 13.48 -24.45 -16.94
CA GLN A 137 14.94 -24.25 -16.98
C GLN A 137 15.46 -23.48 -15.75
N ARG A 138 14.74 -22.45 -15.27
CA ARG A 138 15.06 -21.74 -14.02
C ARG A 138 15.04 -22.68 -12.81
N ARG A 139 14.07 -23.60 -12.73
CA ARG A 139 13.95 -24.59 -11.65
C ARG A 139 15.12 -25.58 -11.63
N LEU A 140 15.61 -26.00 -12.80
CA LEU A 140 16.80 -26.85 -12.94
C LEU A 140 18.08 -26.15 -12.45
N ARG A 141 18.28 -24.88 -12.83
CA ARG A 141 19.44 -24.07 -12.40
C ARG A 141 19.51 -23.91 -10.88
N ASN A 142 18.36 -23.71 -10.23
CA ASN A 142 18.29 -23.58 -8.76
C ASN A 142 18.59 -24.90 -8.04
N ARG A 143 18.21 -26.04 -8.62
CA ARG A 143 18.45 -27.37 -8.03
C ARG A 143 19.92 -27.79 -8.10
N ALA A 144 20.68 -27.31 -9.10
CA ALA A 144 22.12 -27.55 -9.22
C ALA A 144 22.92 -26.80 -8.14
N ARG A 145 22.53 -25.55 -7.80
CA ARG A 145 23.21 -24.74 -6.78
C ARG A 145 23.04 -25.28 -5.35
N VAL A 146 21.89 -25.89 -5.05
CA VAL A 146 21.64 -26.49 -3.72
C VAL A 146 22.50 -27.75 -3.49
N ARG A 147 22.84 -28.50 -4.55
CA ARG A 147 23.68 -29.70 -4.44
C ARG A 147 25.17 -29.41 -4.22
N LEU A 148 25.65 -28.22 -4.59
CA LEU A 148 27.03 -27.79 -4.36
C LEU A 148 27.30 -27.32 -2.91
N ARG A 149 26.27 -27.07 -2.11
CA ARG A 149 26.40 -26.64 -0.70
C ARG A 149 26.36 -27.77 0.34
N ARG A 150 26.28 -29.03 -0.08
CA ARG A 150 26.40 -30.20 0.79
C ARG A 150 27.57 -31.09 0.37
N LYS A 151 28.78 -30.53 0.41
CA LYS A 151 30.00 -31.31 0.53
C LYS A 151 31.10 -30.43 1.14
N SER A 152 31.09 -30.36 2.46
CA SER A 152 32.29 -30.07 3.23
C SER A 152 32.67 -31.40 3.89
N ARG A 153 33.81 -31.94 3.48
CA ARG A 153 34.67 -32.77 4.32
C ARG A 153 35.87 -31.91 4.62
#